data_AF-A0A969WS43-F1
#
_entry.id   AF-A0A969WS43-F1
#
_cell.length_a   1.000
_cell.length_b   1.000
_cell.length_c   1.000
_cell.angle_alpha   90.00
_cell.angle_beta   90.00
_cell.angle_gamma   90.00
#
_symmetry.space_group_name_H-M   'P 1'
#
loop_
_entity.id
_entity.type
_entity.pdbx_description
1 polymer ?
#
loop_
_entity_poly.entity_id
_entity_poly.type
_entity_poly.pdbx_seq_one_letter_code
_entity_poly.pdbx_strand_id
1 'polypeptide(L)'
;GIGGPHIGYDMIWPMSIIMRAMTSTSDEEIKYCISMLRNTDAGTGFMHEAFHKDNPKKFTREWFAWVNSLFGELILKLEKENKLELLNI
;
A
#
# COMPACT_ATOMS: atom_id res chain seq x y z
N GLY A 1 2.40 -9.25 -0.30
CA GLY A 1 3.04 -8.46 0.77
C GLY A 1 3.23 -9.31 1.99
N ILE A 2 3.55 -8.69 3.13
CA ILE A 2 3.70 -9.34 4.43
C ILE A 2 2.45 -9.04 5.28
N GLY A 3 2.05 -9.98 6.13
CA GLY A 3 1.00 -9.82 7.14
C GLY A 3 1.53 -10.18 8.53
N GLY A 4 0.73 -10.86 9.33
CA GLY A 4 1.15 -11.38 10.63
C GLY A 4 0.06 -12.20 11.33
N PRO A 5 0.39 -12.86 12.46
CA PRO A 5 -0.55 -13.70 13.19
C PRO A 5 -1.75 -12.94 13.76
N HIS A 6 -1.69 -11.60 13.82
CA HIS A 6 -2.75 -10.75 14.37
C HIS A 6 -4.07 -10.84 13.58
N ILE A 7 -4.03 -10.95 12.25
CA ILE A 7 -5.22 -11.13 11.41
C ILE A 7 -5.36 -12.58 10.93
N GLY A 8 -4.23 -13.29 10.79
CA GLY A 8 -4.19 -14.69 10.39
C GLY A 8 -3.65 -14.91 8.98
N TYR A 9 -3.81 -16.13 8.47
CA TYR A 9 -3.26 -16.55 7.19
C TYR A 9 -3.87 -15.79 6.01
N ASP A 10 -3.08 -15.66 4.94
CA ASP A 10 -3.48 -15.07 3.65
C ASP A 10 -3.86 -13.57 3.66
N MET A 11 -3.74 -12.91 4.81
CA MET A 11 -4.05 -11.49 4.98
C MET A 11 -2.79 -10.66 4.88
N ILE A 12 -2.72 -9.81 3.85
CA ILE A 12 -1.58 -8.95 3.54
C ILE A 12 -1.84 -7.56 4.11
N TRP A 13 -0.83 -6.94 4.72
CA TRP A 13 -0.94 -5.57 5.23
C TRP A 13 -0.45 -4.56 4.19
N PRO A 14 -1.26 -3.57 3.77
CA PRO A 14 -0.82 -2.47 2.92
C PRO A 14 0.42 -1.75 3.46
N MET A 15 0.53 -1.64 4.80
CA MET A 15 1.72 -1.08 5.45
C MET A 15 3.03 -1.73 5.00
N SER A 16 3.06 -3.06 4.83
CA SER A 16 4.26 -3.76 4.38
C SER A 16 4.68 -3.37 2.95
N ILE A 17 3.70 -3.08 2.10
CA ILE A 17 3.92 -2.68 0.71
C ILE A 17 4.36 -1.21 0.66
N ILE A 18 3.77 -0.35 1.49
CA ILE A 18 4.20 1.05 1.64
C ILE A 18 5.65 1.10 2.14
N MET A 19 6.00 0.33 3.16
CA MET A 19 7.37 0.25 3.66
C MET A 19 8.34 -0.23 2.59
N ARG A 20 7.96 -1.25 1.81
CA ARG A 20 8.78 -1.73 0.68
C ARG A 20 9.05 -0.61 -0.33
N ALA A 21 8.05 0.18 -0.70
CA ALA A 21 8.22 1.33 -1.58
C ALA A 21 9.11 2.42 -0.95
N MET A 22 8.90 2.74 0.33
CA MET A 22 9.67 3.76 1.06
C MET A 22 11.16 3.44 1.15
N THR A 23 11.52 2.14 1.22
CA THR A 23 12.90 1.67 1.34
C THR A 23 13.51 1.19 0.03
N SER A 24 12.78 1.25 -1.08
CA SER A 24 13.29 0.80 -2.38
C SER A 24 14.19 1.84 -3.03
N THR A 25 15.15 1.36 -3.82
CA THR A 25 16.00 2.17 -4.71
C THR A 25 15.71 1.93 -6.19
N SER A 26 14.73 1.07 -6.53
CA SER A 26 14.31 0.79 -7.92
C SER A 26 12.96 1.43 -8.19
N ASP A 27 12.89 2.24 -9.24
CA ASP A 27 11.66 2.91 -9.65
C ASP A 27 10.60 1.91 -10.12
N GLU A 28 11.02 0.78 -10.71
CA GLU A 28 10.14 -0.31 -11.09
C GLU A 28 9.49 -0.98 -9.88
N GLU A 29 10.25 -1.19 -8.80
CA GLU A 29 9.72 -1.76 -7.57
C GLU A 29 8.77 -0.79 -6.86
N ILE A 30 9.12 0.50 -6.83
CA ILE A 30 8.24 1.56 -6.30
C ILE A 30 6.92 1.57 -7.08
N LYS A 31 6.98 1.61 -8.41
CA LYS A 31 5.81 1.61 -9.30
C LYS A 31 4.95 0.38 -9.11
N TYR A 32 5.58 -0.79 -8.97
CA TYR A 32 4.88 -2.05 -8.65
C TYR A 32 4.14 -1.98 -7.32
N CYS A 33 4.78 -1.45 -6.27
CA CYS A 33 4.16 -1.31 -4.95
C CYS A 33 2.96 -0.36 -4.98
N ILE A 34 3.09 0.79 -5.65
CA ILE A 34 2.00 1.78 -5.78
C ILE A 34 0.83 1.19 -6.57
N SER A 35 1.10 0.49 -7.68
CA SER A 35 0.08 -0.20 -8.45
C SER A 35 -0.66 -1.25 -7.61
N MET A 36 0.06 -2.01 -6.80
CA MET A 36 -0.56 -2.96 -5.87
C MET A 36 -1.46 -2.24 -4.88
N LEU A 37 -0.97 -1.20 -4.20
CA LEU A 37 -1.76 -0.43 -3.21
C LEU A 37 -3.05 0.12 -3.82
N ARG A 38 -2.98 0.70 -5.03
CA ARG A 38 -4.14 1.21 -5.76
C ARG A 38 -5.14 0.11 -6.11
N ASN A 39 -4.68 -1.07 -6.51
CA ASN A 39 -5.54 -2.16 -6.98
C ASN A 39 -6.13 -3.01 -5.85
N THR A 40 -5.74 -2.76 -4.59
CA THR A 40 -6.16 -3.53 -3.42
C THR A 40 -6.93 -2.72 -2.37
N ASP A 41 -7.46 -1.56 -2.75
CA ASP A 41 -8.24 -0.66 -1.88
C ASP A 41 -9.75 -1.02 -1.82
N ALA A 42 -10.14 -2.12 -2.47
CA ALA A 42 -11.52 -2.57 -2.65
C ALA A 42 -12.47 -1.52 -3.27
N GLY A 43 -11.94 -0.50 -3.97
CA GLY A 43 -12.69 0.62 -4.52
C GLY A 43 -13.11 1.68 -3.49
N THR A 44 -12.50 1.67 -2.29
CA THR A 44 -12.86 2.60 -1.21
C THR A 44 -12.09 3.91 -1.26
N GLY A 45 -10.95 3.96 -1.95
CA GLY A 45 -10.02 5.09 -1.92
C GLY A 45 -9.23 5.24 -0.62
N PHE A 46 -9.33 4.29 0.31
CA PHE A 46 -8.60 4.29 1.57
C PHE A 46 -7.67 3.08 1.73
N MET A 47 -6.64 3.24 2.55
CA MET A 47 -5.82 2.11 2.97
C MET A 47 -6.49 1.35 4.11
N HIS A 48 -6.41 0.03 4.04
CA HIS A 48 -6.94 -0.89 5.04
C HIS A 48 -5.83 -1.44 5.94
N GLU A 49 -6.20 -2.09 7.04
CA GLU A 49 -5.22 -2.80 7.88
C GLU A 49 -4.66 -4.02 7.17
N ALA A 50 -5.56 -4.84 6.61
CA ALA A 50 -5.20 -6.01 5.85
C ALA A 50 -6.21 -6.25 4.72
N PHE A 51 -5.78 -6.94 3.67
CA PHE A 51 -6.64 -7.47 2.61
C PHE A 51 -6.25 -8.91 2.28
N HIS A 52 -7.22 -9.73 1.88
CA HIS A 52 -6.98 -11.12 1.51
C HIS A 52 -6.23 -11.21 0.18
N LYS A 53 -5.19 -12.05 0.10
CA LYS A 53 -4.28 -12.17 -1.06
C LYS A 53 -5.00 -12.36 -2.40
N ASP A 54 -6.07 -13.16 -2.41
CA ASP A 54 -6.84 -13.49 -3.63
C ASP A 54 -8.08 -12.61 -3.83
N ASN A 55 -8.47 -11.79 -2.85
CA ASN A 55 -9.69 -10.99 -2.93
C ASN A 55 -9.62 -9.73 -2.03
N PRO A 56 -9.22 -8.57 -2.58
CA PRO A 56 -9.08 -7.35 -1.80
C PRO A 56 -10.38 -6.83 -1.16
N LYS A 57 -11.56 -7.23 -1.68
CA LYS A 57 -12.86 -6.89 -1.05
C LYS A 57 -13.04 -7.54 0.32
N LYS A 58 -12.21 -8.54 0.66
CA LYS A 58 -12.09 -9.06 2.02
C LYS A 58 -10.95 -8.33 2.72
N PHE A 59 -11.27 -7.20 3.33
CA PHE A 59 -10.32 -6.37 4.08
C PHE A 59 -10.75 -6.20 5.54
N THR A 60 -9.81 -5.76 6.38
CA THR A 60 -10.08 -5.36 7.77
C THR A 60 -9.82 -3.87 7.95
N ARG A 61 -10.63 -3.25 8.83
CA ARG A 61 -10.61 -1.82 9.17
C ARG A 61 -10.77 -0.90 7.96
N GLU A 62 -12.03 -0.51 7.71
CA GLU A 62 -12.38 0.50 6.70
C GLU A 62 -11.75 1.87 6.98
N TRP A 63 -11.57 2.22 8.26
CA TRP A 63 -10.95 3.47 8.67
C TRP A 63 -9.69 3.21 9.50
N PHE A 64 -8.53 3.38 8.85
CA PHE A 64 -7.24 3.27 9.51
C PHE A 64 -6.34 4.47 9.20
N ALA A 65 -6.55 5.54 9.96
CA ALA A 65 -5.90 6.84 9.74
C ALA A 65 -4.37 6.75 9.65
N TRP A 66 -3.73 5.89 10.45
CA TRP A 66 -2.27 5.76 10.41
C TRP A 66 -1.75 5.27 9.06
N VAL A 67 -2.35 4.21 8.49
CA VAL A 67 -1.90 3.67 7.19
C VAL A 67 -2.27 4.63 6.06
N ASN A 68 -3.38 5.36 6.18
CA ASN A 68 -3.72 6.46 5.26
C ASN A 68 -2.63 7.55 5.27
N SER A 69 -2.22 8.01 6.46
CA SER A 69 -1.15 9.01 6.59
C SER A 69 0.17 8.50 6.04
N LEU A 70 0.50 7.23 6.27
CA LEU A 70 1.72 6.61 5.77
C LEU A 70 1.75 6.53 4.24
N PHE A 71 0.61 6.25 3.61
CA PHE A 71 0.49 6.32 2.15
C PHE A 71 0.65 7.76 1.64
N GLY A 72 0.04 8.74 2.30
CA GLY A 72 0.25 10.15 1.99
C GLY A 72 1.72 10.59 2.10
N GLU A 73 2.43 10.10 3.12
CA GLU A 73 3.86 10.36 3.30
C GLU A 73 4.70 9.77 2.15
N LEU A 74 4.37 8.57 1.67
CA LEU A 74 5.01 7.99 0.49
C LEU A 74 4.84 8.88 -0.74
N ILE A 75 3.62 9.39 -0.99
CA ILE A 75 3.38 10.28 -2.14
C ILE A 75 4.20 11.58 -2.01
N LEU A 76 4.23 12.19 -0.83
CA LEU A 76 5.03 13.39 -0.58
C LEU A 76 6.54 13.13 -0.72
N LYS A 77 7.02 11.94 -0.36
CA LYS A 77 8.42 11.54 -0.58
C LYS A 77 8.74 11.50 -2.07
N LEU A 78 7.89 10.87 -2.88
CA LEU A 78 8.09 10.77 -4.33
C LEU A 78 8.06 12.14 -5.01
N GLU A 79 7.18 13.04 -4.55
CA GLU A 79 7.19 14.44 -4.99
C GLU A 79 8.54 15.12 -4.72
N LYS A 80 9.05 15.02 -3.48
CA LYS A 80 10.34 15.61 -3.09
C LYS A 80 11.51 15.04 -3.87
N GLU A 81 11.41 13.79 -4.32
CA GLU A 81 12.42 13.11 -5.14
C GLU A 81 12.24 13.35 -6.64
N ASN A 82 11.25 14.15 -7.07
CA ASN A 82 10.88 14.39 -8.46
C ASN A 82 10.52 13.10 -9.22
N LYS A 83 9.77 12.20 -8.56
CA LYS A 83 9.36 10.88 -9.08
C LYS A 83 7.84 10.73 -9.26
N LEU A 84 7.11 11.84 -9.42
CA LEU A 84 5.65 11.79 -9.57
C LEU A 84 5.20 11.08 -10.85
N GLU A 85 6.04 11.02 -11.87
CA GLU A 85 5.79 10.29 -13.10
C GLU A 85 5.59 8.78 -12.88
N LEU A 86 6.09 8.23 -11.76
CA LEU A 86 5.85 6.84 -11.38
C LEU A 86 4.38 6.58 -11.02
N LEU A 87 3.61 7.62 -10.69
CA LEU A 87 2.18 7.54 -10.39
C LEU A 87 1.31 7.45 -11.64
N ASN A 88 1.86 7.67 -12.84
CA ASN A 88 1.16 7.54 -14.11
C ASN A 88 1.01 6.06 -14.50
N ILE A 89 0.16 5.36 -13.74
CA ILE A 89 -0.20 3.94 -13.88
C ILE A 89 -1.67 3.75 -14.24
#